data_AF-A0A3D3LDK2-F1
#
_entry.id   AF-A0A3D3LDK2-F1
#
_cell.length_a   1.000
_cell.length_b   1.000
_cell.length_c   1.000
_cell.angle_alpha   90.00
_cell.angle_beta   90.00
_cell.angle_gamma   90.00
#
_symmetry.space_group_name_H-M   'P 1'
#
loop_
_entity.id
_entity.type
_entity.pdbx_description
1 polymer ?
#
loop_
_entity_poly.entity_id
_entity_poly.type
_entity_poly.pdbx_seq_one_letter_code
_entity_poly.pdbx_strand_id
1 'polypeptide(L)' 'DRFLLCTDGIVDGLWDSRLEEYASTPAAQPKAFRIVEQAVAESGRDNCTAVLVEFAA' A
#
# COMPACT_ATOMS: atom_id res chain seq x y z
N ASP A 1 4.30 15.35 -3.12
CA ASP A 1 4.25 14.11 -3.94
C ASP A 1 4.30 12.86 -3.09
N ARG A 2 3.80 11.74 -3.62
CA ARG A 2 3.84 10.43 -2.98
C ARG A 2 4.42 9.39 -3.94
N PHE A 3 5.32 8.56 -3.43
CA PHE A 3 5.92 7.46 -4.17
C PHE A 3 5.72 6.16 -3.38
N LEU A 4 5.18 5.14 -4.03
CA LEU A 4 5.02 3.80 -3.46
C LEU A 4 5.98 2.85 -4.18
N LEU A 5 6.88 2.24 -3.41
CA LEU A 5 7.69 1.12 -3.86
C LEU A 5 7.12 -0.14 -3.22
N CYS A 6 6.80 -1.16 -4.01
CA CYS A 6 6.19 -2.38 -3.52
C CYS A 6 6.61 -3.62 -4.32
N THR A 7 6.37 -4.79 -3.74
CA THR A 7 6.51 -6.09 -4.42
C THR A 7 5.23 -6.44 -5.19
N ASP A 8 5.33 -7.41 -6.10
CA ASP A 8 4.21 -8.00 -6.84
C ASP A 8 3.09 -8.51 -5.92
N GLY A 9 3.44 -9.07 -4.76
CA GLY A 9 2.45 -9.46 -3.75
C GLY A 9 1.46 -8.35 -3.33
N ILE A 10 1.83 -7.07 -3.47
CA ILE A 10 0.91 -5.93 -3.23
C ILE A 10 -0.07 -5.75 -4.40
N VAL A 11 0.43 -5.69 -5.64
CA VAL A 11 -0.39 -5.41 -6.83
C VAL A 11 -1.24 -6.60 -7.26
N ASP A 12 -0.86 -7.82 -6.86
CA ASP A 12 -1.69 -9.02 -7.02
C ASP A 12 -2.92 -9.01 -6.09
N GLY A 13 -2.82 -8.34 -4.94
CA GLY A 13 -3.91 -8.20 -3.98
C GLY A 13 -4.72 -6.91 -4.10
N LEU A 14 -4.10 -5.82 -4.59
CA LEU A 14 -4.70 -4.49 -4.63
C LEU A 14 -4.51 -3.83 -5.99
N TRP A 15 -5.62 -3.36 -6.55
CA TRP A 15 -5.64 -2.60 -7.80
C TRP A 15 -5.21 -1.15 -7.58
N ASP A 16 -4.70 -0.50 -8.62
CA ASP A 16 -4.17 0.87 -8.58
C ASP A 16 -5.09 1.88 -7.87
N SER A 17 -6.40 1.79 -8.09
CA SER A 17 -7.39 2.67 -7.46
C SER A 17 -7.43 2.54 -5.94
N ARG A 18 -7.29 1.31 -5.41
CA ARG A 18 -7.22 1.04 -3.97
C ARG A 18 -5.89 1.50 -3.38
N LEU A 19 -4.79 1.31 -4.12
CA LEU A 19 -3.48 1.80 -3.69
C LEU A 19 -3.48 3.32 -3.55
N GLU A 20 -4.06 4.05 -4.50
CA GLU A 20 -4.21 5.51 -4.42
C GLU A 20 -5.14 5.93 -3.28
N GLU A 21 -6.25 5.23 -3.06
CA GLU A 21 -7.16 5.46 -1.94
C GLU A 21 -6.41 5.35 -0.59
N TYR A 22 -5.66 4.26 -0.37
CA TYR A 22 -4.92 4.05 0.87
C TYR A 22 -3.71 4.98 1.03
N ALA A 23 -3.02 5.32 -0.06
CA ALA A 23 -1.90 6.26 -0.03
C ALA A 23 -2.35 7.71 0.22
N SER A 24 -3.59 8.06 -0.13
CA SER A 24 -4.14 9.41 0.04
C SER A 24 -4.92 9.61 1.34
N THR A 25 -5.56 8.57 1.86
CA THR A 25 -6.41 8.67 3.05
C THR A 25 -5.58 8.85 4.33
N PRO A 26 -5.90 9.86 5.17
CA PRO A 26 -5.30 9.99 6.49
C PRO A 26 -5.56 8.74 7.35
N ALA A 27 -4.51 8.24 8.01
CA ALA A 27 -4.59 7.06 8.84
C ALA A 27 -3.85 7.27 10.16
N ALA A 28 -4.36 6.66 11.23
CA ALA A 28 -3.70 6.66 12.55
C ALA A 28 -2.44 5.78 12.58
N GLN A 29 -2.35 4.81 11.66
CA GLN A 29 -1.18 3.98 11.43
C GLN A 29 -0.46 4.42 10.15
N PRO A 30 0.82 4.07 9.96
CA PRO A 30 1.51 4.30 8.70
C PRO A 30 0.69 3.75 7.52
N LYS A 31 0.47 4.56 6.48
CA LYS A 31 -0.34 4.16 5.33
C LYS A 31 0.17 2.90 4.64
N ALA A 32 1.51 2.74 4.57
CA ALA A 32 2.14 1.52 4.06
C ALA A 32 1.76 0.26 4.85
N PHE A 33 1.54 0.37 6.17
CA PHE A 33 1.07 -0.76 6.98
C PHE A 33 -0.32 -1.21 6.53
N ARG A 34 -1.25 -0.26 6.34
CA ARG A 34 -2.60 -0.58 5.84
C ARG A 34 -2.56 -1.21 4.46
N ILE A 35 -1.72 -0.71 3.55
CA ILE A 35 -1.58 -1.28 2.20
C ILE A 35 -1.15 -2.75 2.28
N VAL A 36 -0.13 -3.07 3.10
CA VAL A 36 0.32 -4.44 3.31
C VAL A 36 -0.77 -5.31 3.92
N GLU A 37 -1.44 -4.83 4.97
CA GLU A 37 -2.50 -5.56 5.66
C GLU A 37 -3.66 -5.93 4.71
N GLN A 38 -4.09 -4.98 3.87
CA GLN A 38 -5.17 -5.22 2.91
C GLN A 38 -4.74 -6.17 1.79
N ALA A 39 -3.52 -6.04 1.25
CA ALA A 39 -3.02 -6.95 0.22
C ALA A 39 -2.91 -8.41 0.73
N VAL A 40 -2.46 -8.59 1.98
CA VAL A 40 -2.42 -9.90 2.64
C VAL A 40 -3.83 -10.46 2.85
N ALA A 41 -4.81 -9.61 3.21
CA ALA A 41 -6.18 -10.04 3.42
C ALA A 41 -6.90 -10.45 2.13
N GLU A 42 -6.63 -9.78 1.01
CA GLU A 42 -7.27 -10.04 -0.30
C GLU A 42 -6.66 -11.24 -1.04
N SER A 43 -5.32 -11.33 -1.10
CA SER A 43 -4.60 -12.40 -1.81
C SER A 43 -3.90 -13.36 -0.84
N GLY A 44 -2.98 -12.83 -0.03
CA GLY A 44 -2.21 -13.62 0.95
C GLY A 44 -1.34 -14.73 0.34
N ARG A 45 -1.15 -14.75 -0.99
CA ARG A 45 -0.42 -15.81 -1.71
C ARG A 45 1.09 -15.62 -1.73
N ASP A 46 1.56 -14.39 -1.53
CA ASP A 46 2.97 -14.03 -1.59
C ASP A 46 3.34 -12.98 -0.53
N ASN A 47 4.64 -12.77 -0.35
CA ASN A 47 5.21 -11.79 0.56
C ASN A 47 4.87 -10.35 0.11
N CYS A 48 4.19 -9.64 0.98
CA CYS A 48 3.77 -8.26 0.76
C CYS A 48 4.75 -7.29 1.40
N THR A 49 5.43 -6.46 0.60
CA THR A 49 6.33 -5.40 1.09
C THR A 49 5.95 -4.08 0.45
N ALA A 50 5.89 -3.01 1.24
CA ALA A 50 5.61 -1.65 0.77
C ALA A 50 6.45 -0.60 1.50
N VAL A 51 6.95 0.38 0.75
CA VAL A 51 7.58 1.60 1.24
C VAL A 51 6.85 2.78 0.62
N LEU A 52 6.24 3.62 1.47
CA LEU A 52 5.59 4.85 1.04
C LEU A 52 6.46 6.05 1.45
N VAL A 53 6.85 6.85 0.47
CA VAL A 53 7.59 8.10 0.66
C VAL A 53 6.66 9.26 0.34
N GLU A 54 6.48 10.16 1.31
CA GLU A 54 5.67 11.36 1.16
C GLU A 54 6.55 12.59 1.30
N PHE A 55 6.50 13.47 0.29
CA PHE A 55 7.17 14.76 0.32
C PHE A 55 6.18 15.80 0.82
N ALA A 56 6.47 16.40 1.97
CA ALA A 56 5.78 17.60 2.44
C ALA A 56 6.04 18.73 1.44
N ALA A 57 4.98 19.48 1.10
CA ALA A 57 5.11 20.72 0.37
C ALA A 57 5.74 21.81 1.25
#